data_AF-A0A812WWZ9-F1
#
_entry.id   AF-A0A812WWZ9-F1
#
_cell.length_a   1.000
_cell.length_b   1.000
_cell.length_c   1.000
_cell.angle_alpha   90.00
_cell.angle_beta   90.00
_cell.angle_gamma   90.00
#
_symmetry.space_group_name_H-M   'P 1'
#
loop_
_entity.id
_entity.type
_entity.pdbx_description
1 polymer ?
#
loop_
_entity_poly.entity_id
_entity_poly.type
_entity_poly.pdbx_seq_one_letter_code
_entity_poly.pdbx_strand_id
1 'polypeptide(L)'
;MAMRSLAGECKGHVANVLSACFGHGDFTVAVVPPGDGADGADDIKMAEFRVWSVLLSKWSPVFDKMMSSPDFVEANESQVVIADFSADAVETFLRFLYSGAIEGSLATLVEVAAMADKYQVDELLVLCTEVLQEQLTQRPDMACELFACADRFQVANLRLEALEQIWIHASKALPRTRPNLSPKLLDEVLNLDLLCAETEAGLWSTIV
;
A
#
# COMPACT_ATOMS: atom_id res chain seq x y z
N MET A 1 4.45 -30.07 17.43
CA MET A 1 5.48 -29.39 16.60
C MET A 1 5.45 -29.84 15.14
N ALA A 2 5.39 -31.14 14.83
CA ALA A 2 5.36 -31.65 13.46
C ALA A 2 4.13 -31.22 12.61
N MET A 3 2.92 -31.12 13.20
CA MET A 3 1.72 -30.71 12.44
C MET A 3 1.72 -29.24 12.01
N ARG A 4 2.45 -28.35 12.71
CA ARG A 4 2.66 -26.95 12.27
C ARG A 4 3.66 -26.85 11.12
N SER A 5 4.66 -27.75 11.06
CA SER A 5 5.62 -27.86 9.96
C SER A 5 4.93 -28.32 8.68
N LEU A 6 4.15 -29.40 8.76
CA LEU A 6 3.42 -29.95 7.61
C LEU A 6 2.37 -28.98 7.05
N ALA A 7 1.72 -28.20 7.92
CA ALA A 7 0.80 -27.13 7.47
C ALA A 7 1.55 -26.01 6.73
N GLY A 8 2.77 -25.68 7.15
CA GLY A 8 3.65 -24.73 6.44
C GLY A 8 4.14 -25.28 5.09
N GLU A 9 4.52 -26.56 5.02
CA GLU A 9 4.97 -27.23 3.80
C GLU A 9 3.84 -27.38 2.77
N CYS A 10 2.63 -27.74 3.21
CA CYS A 10 1.45 -27.79 2.34
C CYS A 10 1.02 -26.40 1.87
N LYS A 11 1.05 -25.38 2.74
CA LYS A 11 0.73 -23.99 2.36
C LYS A 11 1.73 -23.46 1.34
N GLY A 12 3.02 -23.76 1.50
CA GLY A 12 4.07 -23.41 0.54
C GLY A 12 3.90 -24.11 -0.82
N HIS A 13 3.55 -25.40 -0.83
CA HIS A 13 3.33 -26.12 -2.10
C HIS A 13 2.14 -25.57 -2.88
N VAL A 14 1.02 -25.28 -2.21
CA VAL A 14 -0.17 -24.69 -2.85
C VAL A 14 0.12 -23.28 -3.36
N ALA A 15 0.82 -22.44 -2.60
CA ALA A 15 1.23 -21.10 -3.04
C ALA A 15 2.16 -21.16 -4.28
N ASN A 16 3.06 -22.14 -4.36
CA ASN A 16 3.92 -22.34 -5.53
C ASN A 16 3.13 -22.74 -6.78
N VAL A 17 2.12 -23.60 -6.63
CA VAL A 17 1.25 -23.99 -7.75
C VAL A 17 0.40 -22.82 -8.21
N LEU A 18 -0.20 -22.06 -7.27
CA LEU A 18 -1.01 -20.89 -7.60
C LEU A 18 -0.18 -19.79 -8.25
N SER A 19 0.98 -19.45 -7.69
CA SER A 19 1.86 -18.41 -8.27
C SER A 19 2.31 -18.73 -9.70
N ALA A 20 2.48 -20.01 -10.07
CA ALA A 20 2.75 -20.42 -11.44
C ALA A 20 1.58 -20.18 -12.40
N CYS A 21 0.35 -20.01 -11.89
CA CYS A 21 -0.83 -19.66 -12.68
C CYS A 21 -0.95 -18.15 -12.95
N PHE A 22 -0.12 -17.30 -12.34
CA PHE A 22 -0.15 -15.86 -12.55
C PHE A 22 0.23 -15.51 -14.00
N GLY A 23 -0.51 -14.60 -14.63
CA GLY A 23 -0.35 -14.27 -16.06
C GLY A 23 -1.13 -15.18 -17.01
N HIS A 24 -1.82 -16.19 -16.46
CA HIS A 24 -2.78 -17.02 -17.16
C HIS A 24 -4.14 -16.89 -16.47
N GLY A 25 -5.21 -16.73 -17.25
CA GLY A 25 -6.54 -16.57 -16.68
C GLY A 25 -7.61 -16.17 -17.68
N ASP A 26 -8.85 -16.22 -17.25
CA ASP A 26 -10.05 -15.89 -18.01
C ASP A 26 -10.48 -14.42 -17.88
N PHE A 27 -9.83 -13.66 -17.01
CA PHE A 27 -10.15 -12.26 -16.74
C PHE A 27 -8.93 -11.34 -16.92
N THR A 28 -9.17 -10.11 -17.37
CA THR A 28 -8.11 -9.12 -17.61
C THR A 28 -8.23 -7.93 -16.66
N VAL A 29 -7.15 -7.61 -15.94
CA VAL A 29 -7.03 -6.39 -15.15
C VAL A 29 -6.15 -5.42 -15.92
N ALA A 30 -6.73 -4.34 -16.44
CA ALA A 30 -6.02 -3.32 -17.20
C ALA A 30 -5.76 -2.10 -16.34
N VAL A 31 -4.51 -1.63 -16.29
CA VAL A 31 -4.10 -0.42 -15.58
C VAL A 31 -3.94 0.69 -16.60
N VAL A 32 -4.74 1.74 -16.47
CA VAL A 32 -4.76 2.87 -17.40
C VAL A 32 -4.31 4.13 -16.67
N PRO A 33 -3.39 4.93 -17.25
CA PRO A 33 -3.08 6.25 -16.70
C PRO A 33 -4.33 7.12 -16.55
N PRO A 34 -4.40 8.01 -15.55
CA PRO A 34 -5.39 9.07 -15.56
C PRO A 34 -5.24 9.88 -16.86
N GLY A 35 -6.28 9.84 -17.69
CA GLY A 35 -6.29 10.45 -19.01
C GLY A 35 -6.55 11.94 -18.91
N ASP A 36 -5.49 12.74 -18.93
CA ASP A 36 -5.56 14.12 -19.41
C ASP A 36 -4.49 14.31 -20.47
N GLY A 37 -4.93 14.68 -21.69
CA GLY A 37 -4.01 15.01 -22.77
C GLY A 37 -3.20 16.25 -22.41
N ALA A 38 -1.96 16.07 -21.96
CA ALA A 38 -0.95 17.12 -21.94
C ALA A 38 0.45 16.52 -21.74
N ASP A 39 1.30 16.76 -22.74
CA ASP A 39 2.76 16.72 -22.75
C ASP A 39 3.45 16.55 -21.39
N GLY A 40 3.97 15.35 -21.14
CA GLY A 40 4.84 15.06 -20.00
C GLY A 40 5.33 13.62 -20.05
N ALA A 41 6.47 13.40 -20.69
CA ALA A 41 7.16 12.11 -20.74
C ALA A 41 7.72 11.75 -19.36
N ASP A 42 6.88 11.14 -18.53
CA ASP A 42 7.31 10.20 -17.50
C ASP A 42 6.77 8.83 -17.91
N ASP A 43 7.53 7.75 -17.75
CA ASP A 43 7.20 6.40 -18.24
C ASP A 43 5.92 5.84 -17.58
N ILE A 44 4.74 6.29 -18.00
CA ILE A 44 3.47 5.75 -17.49
C ILE A 44 3.16 4.46 -18.26
N LYS A 45 3.54 3.34 -17.65
CA LYS A 45 3.37 2.00 -18.23
C LYS A 45 1.90 1.58 -18.13
N MET A 46 1.21 1.56 -19.26
CA MET A 46 0.01 0.75 -19.42
C MET A 46 0.39 -0.71 -19.16
N ALA A 47 -0.33 -1.37 -18.25
CA ALA A 47 -0.08 -2.75 -17.88
C ALA A 47 -1.37 -3.56 -17.90
N GLU A 48 -1.30 -4.78 -18.43
CA GLU A 48 -2.42 -5.71 -18.44
C GLU A 48 -2.01 -7.01 -17.76
N PHE A 49 -2.82 -7.46 -16.82
CA PHE A 49 -2.60 -8.68 -16.08
C PHE A 49 -3.73 -9.67 -16.36
N ARG A 50 -3.38 -10.86 -16.85
CA ARG A 50 -4.33 -11.96 -16.99
C ARG A 50 -4.37 -12.78 -15.71
N VAL A 51 -5.56 -12.91 -15.15
CA VAL A 51 -5.79 -13.57 -13.85
C VAL A 51 -7.06 -14.40 -13.88
N TRP A 52 -7.18 -15.32 -12.93
CA TRP A 52 -8.36 -16.17 -12.80
C TRP A 52 -9.47 -15.43 -12.05
N SER A 53 -10.60 -15.21 -12.72
CA SER A 53 -11.79 -14.54 -12.15
C SER A 53 -12.21 -15.18 -10.83
N VAL A 54 -12.25 -16.51 -10.78
CA VAL A 54 -12.61 -17.29 -9.58
C VAL A 54 -11.72 -16.99 -8.38
N LEU A 55 -10.46 -16.62 -8.60
CA LEU A 55 -9.55 -16.25 -7.51
C LEU A 55 -9.86 -14.84 -7.02
N LEU A 56 -10.07 -13.89 -7.94
CA LEU A 56 -10.48 -12.52 -7.60
C LEU A 56 -11.77 -12.52 -6.78
N SER A 57 -12.81 -13.21 -7.26
CA SER A 57 -14.11 -13.30 -6.58
C SER A 57 -14.01 -13.96 -5.20
N LYS A 58 -13.13 -14.97 -5.06
CA LYS A 58 -12.95 -15.65 -3.78
C LYS A 58 -12.34 -14.73 -2.72
N TRP A 59 -11.39 -13.88 -3.11
CA TRP A 59 -10.69 -12.99 -2.19
C TRP A 59 -11.40 -11.66 -1.97
N SER A 60 -12.22 -11.23 -2.91
CA SER A 60 -12.87 -9.93 -2.88
C SER A 60 -14.37 -10.06 -3.18
N PRO A 61 -15.24 -9.71 -2.22
CA PRO A 61 -16.68 -9.66 -2.47
C PRO A 61 -17.04 -8.57 -3.49
N VAL A 62 -16.19 -7.54 -3.66
CA VAL A 62 -16.37 -6.50 -4.66
C VAL A 62 -16.16 -7.07 -6.07
N PHE A 63 -15.08 -7.81 -6.30
CA PHE A 63 -14.87 -8.50 -7.58
C PHE A 63 -15.92 -9.57 -7.83
N ASP A 64 -16.32 -10.32 -6.80
CA ASP A 64 -17.40 -11.32 -6.94
C ASP A 64 -18.70 -10.69 -7.43
N LYS A 65 -19.10 -9.57 -6.80
CA LYS A 65 -20.30 -8.85 -7.20
C LYS A 65 -20.18 -8.24 -8.60
N MET A 66 -19.02 -7.68 -8.92
CA MET A 66 -18.71 -7.08 -10.23
C MET A 66 -18.82 -8.11 -11.36
N MET A 67 -18.43 -9.37 -11.13
CA MET A 67 -18.43 -10.42 -12.15
C MET A 67 -19.71 -11.26 -12.17
N SER A 68 -20.39 -11.41 -11.02
CA SER A 68 -21.60 -12.23 -10.90
C SER A 68 -22.88 -11.47 -11.28
N SER A 69 -22.82 -10.15 -11.40
CA SER A 69 -23.98 -9.31 -11.73
C SER A 69 -24.04 -9.04 -13.24
N PRO A 70 -25.09 -9.47 -13.95
CA PRO A 70 -25.20 -9.27 -15.41
C PRO A 70 -25.36 -7.79 -15.81
N ASP A 71 -25.62 -6.91 -14.85
CA ASP A 71 -25.77 -5.46 -15.05
C ASP A 71 -24.43 -4.72 -15.11
N PHE A 72 -23.30 -5.38 -14.82
CA PHE A 72 -21.97 -4.78 -14.85
C PHE A 72 -21.26 -5.09 -16.17
N VAL A 73 -20.61 -4.05 -16.74
CA VAL A 73 -19.89 -4.14 -18.02
C VAL A 73 -18.73 -5.13 -17.89
N GLU A 74 -18.09 -5.18 -16.73
CA GLU A 74 -16.94 -6.01 -16.41
C GLU A 74 -17.27 -7.51 -16.51
N ALA A 75 -18.50 -7.91 -16.15
CA ALA A 75 -18.97 -9.29 -16.31
C ALA A 75 -19.11 -9.67 -17.80
N ASN A 76 -19.54 -8.72 -18.64
CA ASN A 76 -19.76 -8.94 -20.06
C ASN A 76 -18.46 -8.83 -20.89
N GLU A 77 -17.52 -7.99 -20.46
CA GLU A 77 -16.23 -7.78 -21.15
C GLU A 77 -15.09 -8.67 -20.64
N SER A 78 -15.29 -9.39 -19.52
CA SER A 78 -14.24 -10.18 -18.86
C SER A 78 -12.98 -9.35 -18.56
N GLN A 79 -13.19 -8.07 -18.26
CA GLN A 79 -12.15 -7.08 -18.03
C GLN A 79 -12.56 -6.09 -16.94
N VAL A 80 -11.60 -5.62 -16.14
CA VAL A 80 -11.75 -4.46 -15.26
C VAL A 80 -10.64 -3.45 -15.55
N VAL A 81 -10.99 -2.17 -15.59
CA VAL A 81 -10.03 -1.07 -15.73
C VAL A 81 -9.78 -0.43 -14.37
N ILE A 82 -8.52 -0.36 -13.96
CA ILE A 82 -8.06 0.28 -12.74
C ILE A 82 -7.25 1.52 -13.13
N ALA A 83 -7.71 2.70 -12.72
CA ALA A 83 -7.07 3.98 -13.05
C ALA A 83 -6.49 4.72 -11.83
N ASP A 84 -6.85 4.31 -10.61
CA ASP A 84 -6.51 5.02 -9.38
C ASP A 84 -5.15 4.61 -8.77
N PHE A 85 -4.51 3.57 -9.33
CA PHE A 85 -3.33 2.91 -8.76
C PHE A 85 -2.25 2.63 -9.79
N SER A 86 -0.99 2.59 -9.35
CA SER A 86 0.16 2.25 -10.17
C SER A 86 0.15 0.78 -10.62
N ALA A 87 0.78 0.51 -11.76
CA ALA A 87 0.92 -0.86 -12.28
C ALA A 87 1.63 -1.77 -11.28
N ASP A 88 2.64 -1.25 -10.58
CA ASP A 88 3.38 -2.01 -9.56
C ASP A 88 2.48 -2.36 -8.36
N ALA A 89 1.63 -1.43 -7.90
CA ALA A 89 0.68 -1.70 -6.83
C ALA A 89 -0.37 -2.73 -7.24
N VAL A 90 -0.91 -2.62 -8.46
CA VAL A 90 -1.86 -3.60 -9.00
C VAL A 90 -1.20 -4.96 -9.15
N GLU A 91 0.03 -5.04 -9.65
CA GLU A 91 0.76 -6.30 -9.75
C GLU A 91 0.96 -6.94 -8.37
N THR A 92 1.43 -6.17 -7.37
CA THR A 92 1.64 -6.64 -6.00
C THR A 92 0.34 -7.11 -5.36
N PHE A 93 -0.75 -6.36 -5.52
CA PHE A 93 -2.08 -6.75 -5.05
C PHE A 93 -2.49 -8.09 -5.66
N LEU A 94 -2.38 -8.24 -6.99
CA LEU A 94 -2.77 -9.48 -7.66
C LEU A 94 -1.87 -10.65 -7.25
N ARG A 95 -0.55 -10.45 -7.16
CA ARG A 95 0.40 -11.49 -6.73
C ARG A 95 0.07 -12.01 -5.33
N PHE A 96 -0.33 -11.14 -4.42
CA PHE A 96 -0.76 -11.54 -3.08
C PHE A 96 -1.91 -12.55 -3.13
N LEU A 97 -2.89 -12.40 -4.03
CA LEU A 97 -4.02 -13.32 -4.12
C LEU A 97 -3.59 -14.75 -4.50
N TYR A 98 -2.44 -14.90 -5.14
CA TYR A 98 -1.86 -16.19 -5.52
C TYR A 98 -0.88 -16.74 -4.49
N SER A 99 -0.06 -15.89 -3.86
CA SER A 99 1.04 -16.31 -2.99
C SER A 99 0.73 -16.19 -1.49
N GLY A 100 -0.19 -15.29 -1.12
CA GLY A 100 -0.44 -14.85 0.25
C GLY A 100 0.72 -14.04 0.86
N ALA A 101 1.68 -13.59 0.05
CA ALA A 101 2.83 -12.81 0.47
C ALA A 101 2.86 -11.45 -0.24
N ILE A 102 3.36 -10.43 0.47
CA ILE A 102 3.53 -9.08 -0.06
C ILE A 102 4.97 -8.64 0.06
N GLU A 103 5.45 -7.98 -0.97
CA GLU A 103 6.74 -7.29 -1.02
C GLU A 103 6.57 -6.05 -1.89
N GLY A 104 7.30 -4.98 -1.57
CA GLY A 104 7.21 -3.73 -2.33
C GLY A 104 7.86 -2.57 -1.62
N SER A 105 7.92 -1.44 -2.33
CA SER A 105 8.29 -0.16 -1.72
C SER A 105 7.19 0.31 -0.75
N LEU A 106 7.52 1.24 0.15
CA LEU A 106 6.53 1.86 1.03
C LEU A 106 5.38 2.47 0.23
N ALA A 107 5.67 3.23 -0.84
CA ALA A 107 4.65 3.83 -1.70
C ALA A 107 3.73 2.76 -2.30
N THR A 108 4.30 1.67 -2.84
CA THR A 108 3.56 0.54 -3.38
C THR A 108 2.66 -0.11 -2.32
N LEU A 109 3.18 -0.34 -1.11
CA LEU A 109 2.42 -1.00 -0.04
C LEU A 109 1.27 -0.12 0.49
N VAL A 110 1.42 1.20 0.49
CA VAL A 110 0.31 2.12 0.83
C VAL A 110 -0.78 2.07 -0.23
N GLU A 111 -0.41 2.02 -1.52
CA GLU A 111 -1.38 1.82 -2.61
C GLU A 111 -2.10 0.48 -2.48
N VAL A 112 -1.36 -0.59 -2.19
CA VAL A 112 -1.94 -1.93 -1.98
C VAL A 112 -2.89 -1.93 -0.78
N ALA A 113 -2.58 -1.21 0.30
CA ALA A 113 -3.49 -1.04 1.44
C ALA A 113 -4.78 -0.34 1.02
N ALA A 114 -4.69 0.74 0.24
CA ALA A 114 -5.87 1.43 -0.29
C ALA A 114 -6.68 0.55 -1.26
N MET A 115 -6.01 -0.26 -2.09
CA MET A 115 -6.67 -1.27 -2.93
C MET A 115 -7.38 -2.34 -2.09
N ALA A 116 -6.73 -2.82 -1.02
CA ALA A 116 -7.29 -3.82 -0.13
C ALA A 116 -8.57 -3.32 0.55
N ASP A 117 -8.60 -2.05 0.97
CA ASP A 117 -9.82 -1.41 1.48
C ASP A 117 -10.89 -1.28 0.37
N LYS A 118 -10.52 -0.73 -0.80
CA LYS A 118 -11.43 -0.53 -1.94
C LYS A 118 -12.09 -1.83 -2.41
N TYR A 119 -11.33 -2.91 -2.47
CA TYR A 119 -11.78 -4.23 -2.92
C TYR A 119 -12.14 -5.17 -1.77
N GLN A 120 -12.15 -4.70 -0.52
CA GLN A 120 -12.55 -5.46 0.67
C GLN A 120 -11.78 -6.78 0.85
N VAL A 121 -10.45 -6.71 0.76
CA VAL A 121 -9.54 -7.82 1.04
C VAL A 121 -8.90 -7.58 2.41
N ASP A 122 -9.65 -7.83 3.48
CA ASP A 122 -9.29 -7.46 4.85
C ASP A 122 -7.95 -8.05 5.30
N GLU A 123 -7.67 -9.32 4.97
CA GLU A 123 -6.39 -9.94 5.33
C GLU A 123 -5.18 -9.23 4.71
N LEU A 124 -5.34 -8.70 3.50
CA LEU A 124 -4.29 -7.93 2.83
C LEU A 124 -4.10 -6.56 3.49
N LEU A 125 -5.20 -5.89 3.84
CA LEU A 125 -5.15 -4.58 4.51
C LEU A 125 -4.41 -4.68 5.86
N VAL A 126 -4.73 -5.72 6.65
CA VAL A 126 -4.03 -6.01 7.92
C VAL A 126 -2.55 -6.25 7.67
N LEU A 127 -2.21 -7.13 6.72
CA LEU A 127 -0.82 -7.47 6.43
C LEU A 127 0.00 -6.27 5.94
N CYS A 128 -0.56 -5.44 5.05
CA CYS A 128 0.09 -4.19 4.62
C CYS A 128 0.35 -3.26 5.79
N THR A 129 -0.61 -3.13 6.71
CA THR A 129 -0.48 -2.27 7.90
C THR A 129 0.61 -2.78 8.83
N GLU A 130 0.65 -4.08 9.12
CA GLU A 130 1.68 -4.71 9.96
C GLU A 130 3.08 -4.50 9.37
N VAL A 131 3.25 -4.80 8.06
CA VAL A 131 4.54 -4.64 7.37
C VAL A 131 5.00 -3.17 7.40
N LEU A 132 4.10 -2.22 7.14
CA LEU A 132 4.43 -0.79 7.16
C LEU A 132 4.79 -0.30 8.57
N GLN A 133 4.08 -0.75 9.60
CA GLN A 133 4.40 -0.43 11.01
C GLN A 133 5.77 -0.98 11.41
N GLU A 134 6.10 -2.22 11.03
CA GLU A 134 7.41 -2.81 11.29
C GLU A 134 8.53 -2.02 10.58
N GLN A 135 8.33 -1.65 9.32
CA GLN A 135 9.29 -0.82 8.57
C GLN A 135 9.50 0.54 9.24
N LEU A 136 8.41 1.18 9.67
CA LEU A 136 8.43 2.49 10.31
C LEU A 136 9.14 2.47 11.66
N THR A 137 8.93 1.42 12.45
CA THR A 137 9.64 1.20 13.72
C THR A 137 11.15 1.05 13.50
N GLN A 138 11.55 0.33 12.44
CA GLN A 138 12.95 0.11 12.11
C GLN A 138 13.61 1.34 11.46
N ARG A 139 12.83 2.11 10.69
CA ARG A 139 13.26 3.25 9.88
C ARG A 139 12.34 4.47 10.06
N PRO A 140 12.48 5.21 11.17
CA PRO A 140 11.67 6.41 11.42
C PRO A 140 11.89 7.53 10.38
N ASP A 141 12.98 7.50 9.63
CA ASP A 141 13.26 8.42 8.51
C ASP A 141 12.22 8.32 7.38
N MET A 142 11.48 7.22 7.29
CA MET A 142 10.44 6.98 6.28
C MET A 142 9.08 7.58 6.67
N ALA A 143 8.92 8.07 7.90
CA ALA A 143 7.62 8.51 8.44
C ALA A 143 6.97 9.64 7.63
N CYS A 144 7.76 10.62 7.16
CA CYS A 144 7.26 11.70 6.32
C CYS A 144 6.74 11.19 4.96
N GLU A 145 7.43 10.23 4.36
CA GLU A 145 7.01 9.62 3.09
C GLU A 145 5.71 8.83 3.29
N LEU A 146 5.62 8.03 4.36
CA LEU A 146 4.39 7.32 4.73
C LEU A 146 3.22 8.28 4.92
N PHE A 147 3.44 9.38 5.64
CA PHE A 147 2.41 10.38 5.88
C PHE A 147 1.88 10.98 4.57
N ALA A 148 2.78 11.37 3.66
CA ALA A 148 2.40 11.90 2.36
C ALA A 148 1.66 10.88 1.49
N CYS A 149 2.13 9.63 1.45
CA CYS A 149 1.49 8.55 0.69
C CYS A 149 0.11 8.21 1.27
N ALA A 150 0.01 8.04 2.59
CA ALA A 150 -1.24 7.70 3.26
C ALA A 150 -2.28 8.82 3.14
N ASP A 151 -1.85 10.08 3.19
CA ASP A 151 -2.71 11.22 2.88
C ASP A 151 -3.18 11.18 1.42
N ARG A 152 -2.28 10.97 0.45
CA ARG A 152 -2.64 10.89 -0.97
C ARG A 152 -3.69 9.81 -1.26
N PHE A 153 -3.53 8.62 -0.69
CA PHE A 153 -4.44 7.48 -0.89
C PHE A 153 -5.57 7.40 0.13
N GLN A 154 -5.70 8.40 1.00
CA GLN A 154 -6.75 8.51 2.02
C GLN A 154 -6.82 7.31 2.98
N VAL A 155 -5.66 6.75 3.34
CA VAL A 155 -5.52 5.63 4.27
C VAL A 155 -5.33 6.16 5.68
N ALA A 156 -6.45 6.44 6.37
CA ALA A 156 -6.46 7.21 7.61
C ALA A 156 -5.67 6.58 8.78
N ASN A 157 -5.71 5.26 8.93
CA ASN A 157 -4.96 4.54 9.97
C ASN A 157 -3.44 4.71 9.79
N LEU A 158 -2.93 4.49 8.57
CA LEU A 158 -1.51 4.67 8.26
C LEU A 158 -1.08 6.14 8.37
N ARG A 159 -1.95 7.07 8.01
CA ARG A 159 -1.70 8.50 8.14
C ARG A 159 -1.50 8.92 9.60
N LEU A 160 -2.36 8.43 10.50
CA LEU A 160 -2.25 8.69 11.94
C LEU A 160 -0.99 8.07 12.54
N GLU A 161 -0.70 6.81 12.21
CA GLU A 161 0.52 6.12 12.67
C GLU A 161 1.79 6.84 12.20
N ALA A 162 1.82 7.24 10.93
CA ALA A 162 2.96 7.99 10.38
C ALA A 162 3.17 9.30 11.14
N LEU A 163 2.09 10.03 11.42
CA LEU A 163 2.13 11.29 12.15
C LEU A 163 2.64 11.12 13.58
N GLU A 164 2.18 10.08 14.28
CA GLU A 164 2.67 9.72 15.62
C GLU A 164 4.18 9.43 15.60
N GLN A 165 4.64 8.64 14.64
CA GLN A 165 6.07 8.28 14.51
C GLN A 165 6.95 9.48 14.12
N ILE A 166 6.42 10.43 13.33
CA ILE A 166 7.10 11.70 13.09
C ILE A 166 7.35 12.43 14.40
N TRP A 167 6.41 12.42 15.35
CA TRP A 167 6.60 13.11 16.63
C TRP A 167 7.50 12.35 17.59
N ILE A 168 7.31 11.05 17.77
CA ILE A 168 8.13 10.22 18.66
C ILE A 168 9.61 10.26 18.24
N HIS A 169 9.86 10.37 16.93
CA HIS A 169 11.20 10.32 16.35
C HIS A 169 11.53 11.55 15.50
N ALA A 170 11.10 12.75 15.91
CA ALA A 170 11.23 13.99 15.14
C ALA A 170 12.64 14.24 14.58
N SER A 171 13.68 14.03 15.39
CA SER A 171 15.08 14.21 14.96
C SER A 171 15.52 13.28 13.83
N LYS A 172 14.90 12.11 13.69
CA LYS A 172 15.17 11.13 12.63
C LYS A 172 14.20 11.29 11.45
N ALA A 173 12.93 11.54 11.73
CA ALA A 173 11.87 11.69 10.74
C ALA A 173 11.97 13.01 9.95
N LEU A 174 12.46 14.08 10.57
CA LEU A 174 12.69 15.39 9.96
C LEU A 174 14.20 15.65 9.85
N PRO A 175 14.87 15.09 8.80
CA PRO A 175 16.28 15.36 8.57
C PRO A 175 16.51 16.85 8.28
N ARG A 176 17.79 17.27 8.30
CA ARG A 176 18.15 18.67 7.96
C ARG A 176 17.80 19.07 6.53
N THR A 177 17.52 18.10 5.67
CA THR A 177 16.99 18.28 4.31
C THR A 177 15.47 18.38 4.33
N ARG A 178 14.90 19.23 3.47
CA ARG A 178 13.45 19.38 3.34
C ARG A 178 12.79 18.00 3.13
N PRO A 179 11.84 17.57 3.99
CA PRO A 179 11.12 16.31 3.79
C PRO A 179 10.18 16.41 2.58
N ASN A 180 9.83 15.26 1.99
CA ASN A 180 8.91 15.19 0.85
C ASN A 180 7.45 15.38 1.30
N LEU A 181 7.12 16.57 1.79
CA LEU A 181 5.79 16.95 2.28
C LEU A 181 5.29 18.17 1.50
N SER A 182 3.99 18.20 1.21
CA SER A 182 3.35 19.40 0.69
C SER A 182 3.34 20.50 1.77
N PRO A 183 3.23 21.79 1.40
CA PRO A 183 3.18 22.88 2.38
C PRO A 183 2.06 22.72 3.42
N LYS A 184 0.92 22.14 3.01
CA LYS A 184 -0.22 21.87 3.89
C LYS A 184 0.10 20.78 4.92
N LEU A 185 0.69 19.68 4.46
CA LEU A 185 1.08 18.57 5.33
C LEU A 185 2.22 18.97 6.27
N LEU A 186 3.15 19.80 5.79
CA LEU A 186 4.22 20.34 6.62
C LEU A 186 3.65 21.27 7.71
N ASP A 187 2.71 22.15 7.35
CA ASP A 187 2.03 23.02 8.32
C ASP A 187 1.29 22.20 9.39
N GLU A 188 0.63 21.11 9.00
CA GLU A 188 -0.01 20.18 9.94
C GLU A 188 1.00 19.53 10.89
N VAL A 189 2.12 19.02 10.37
CA VAL A 189 3.19 18.43 11.20
C VAL A 189 3.75 19.47 12.18
N LEU A 190 3.90 20.73 11.75
CA LEU A 190 4.48 21.82 12.54
C LEU A 190 3.52 22.46 13.55
N ASN A 191 2.22 22.49 13.25
CA ASN A 191 1.20 23.16 14.07
C ASN A 191 0.59 22.28 15.16
N LEU A 192 1.08 21.05 15.36
CA LEU A 192 0.77 20.34 16.59
C LEU A 192 1.70 20.81 17.72
N ASP A 193 1.07 21.30 18.81
CA ASP A 193 1.65 21.89 20.03
C ASP A 193 2.74 21.04 20.74
N LEU A 194 3.10 19.87 20.21
CA LEU A 194 4.07 18.93 20.77
C LEU A 194 5.52 19.16 20.32
N LEU A 195 5.77 19.90 19.23
CA LEU A 195 7.14 20.16 18.74
C LEU A 195 7.95 21.12 19.64
N CYS A 196 7.31 21.79 20.59
CA CYS A 196 7.94 22.77 21.47
C CYS A 196 8.62 22.20 22.73
N ALA A 197 8.62 20.88 22.96
CA ALA A 197 9.09 20.33 24.23
C ALA A 197 10.57 19.88 24.28
N GLU A 198 11.27 19.71 23.14
CA GLU A 198 12.61 19.09 23.13
C GLU A 198 13.80 20.02 22.79
N THR A 199 13.69 21.34 23.04
CA THR A 199 14.84 22.25 22.82
C THR A 199 15.34 23.05 24.01
N GLU A 200 14.91 22.75 25.24
CA GLU A 200 15.45 23.39 26.45
C GLU A 200 16.24 22.49 27.42
N ALA A 201 16.55 21.24 27.07
CA ALA A 201 17.30 20.33 27.97
C ALA A 201 18.82 20.31 27.76
N GLY A 202 19.38 21.08 26.81
CA GLY A 202 20.78 20.96 26.38
C GLY A 202 21.74 22.13 26.67
N LEU A 203 21.29 23.26 27.21
CA LEU A 203 22.12 24.48 27.29
C LEU A 203 22.36 25.07 28.69
N TRP A 204 21.80 24.49 29.76
CA TRP A 204 21.98 25.03 31.12
C TRP A 204 23.00 24.28 32.01
N SER A 205 23.71 23.25 31.52
CA SER A 205 24.70 22.52 32.34
C SER A 205 26.15 23.02 32.22
N THR A 206 26.40 24.23 31.70
CA THR A 206 27.77 24.78 31.64
C THR A 206 27.94 26.15 32.32
N ILE A 207 26.91 26.74 32.93
CA ILE A 207 27.10 27.92 33.78
C ILE A 207 26.15 27.82 34.98
N VAL A 208 26.63 27.25 36.09
CA VAL A 208 26.92 27.89 37.40
C VAL A 208 27.56 26.83 38.30
#